data_AF-A0A6I1EET7-F1
#
_entry.id   AF-A0A6I1EET7-F1
#
_cell.length_a   1.000
_cell.length_b   1.000
_cell.length_c   1.000
_cell.angle_alpha   90.00
_cell.angle_beta   90.00
_cell.angle_gamma   90.00
#
_symmetry.space_group_name_H-M   'P 1'
#
loop_
_entity.id
_entity.type
_entity.pdbx_description
1 polymer ?
#
loop_
_entity_poly.entity_id
_entity_poly.type
_entity_poly.pdbx_seq_one_letter_code
_entity_poly.pdbx_strand_id
1 'polypeptide(L)'
;MLLLSGSALAATQTLEVSLRGPGGHSNGNYGNTNAVHAAARSVMEIEKALPDAVIANLNGGSTVNAIAASASFEVTLTAKDEKALEAMKDKVVEAVKKGTDAENAFRGVKPGDKTSIGAPAAVRYEIR
;
A
#
# COMPACT_ATOMS: atom_id res chain seq x y z
N MET A 1 20.93 -28.99 -34.93
CA MET A 1 19.98 -29.04 -33.80
C MET A 1 19.77 -27.62 -33.32
N LEU A 2 18.74 -26.96 -33.85
CA LEU A 2 18.43 -25.57 -33.53
C LEU A 2 17.61 -25.57 -32.24
N LEU A 3 18.24 -25.21 -31.12
CA LEU A 3 17.55 -24.95 -29.86
C LEU A 3 16.72 -23.67 -30.04
N LEU A 4 15.43 -23.83 -30.34
CA LEU A 4 14.44 -22.79 -30.15
C LEU A 4 14.34 -22.53 -28.64
N SER A 5 15.16 -21.60 -28.15
CA SER A 5 14.95 -20.97 -26.85
C SER A 5 13.62 -20.23 -26.92
N GLY A 6 12.55 -20.90 -26.48
CA GLY A 6 11.24 -20.29 -26.31
C GLY A 6 11.40 -19.11 -25.37
N SER A 7 11.29 -17.89 -25.92
CA SER A 7 11.22 -16.67 -25.14
C SER A 7 10.02 -16.80 -24.22
N ALA A 8 10.24 -16.98 -22.92
CA ALA A 8 9.17 -16.84 -21.95
C ALA A 8 8.66 -15.40 -22.11
N LEU A 9 7.39 -15.25 -22.52
CA LEU A 9 6.78 -13.92 -22.61
C LEU A 9 6.73 -13.38 -21.18
N ALA A 10 7.45 -12.28 -20.93
CA ALA A 10 7.39 -11.61 -19.65
C ALA A 10 5.94 -11.19 -19.38
N ALA A 11 5.41 -11.55 -18.22
CA ALA A 11 4.10 -11.14 -17.75
C ALA A 11 4.26 -9.85 -16.94
N THR A 12 3.62 -8.78 -17.38
CA THR A 12 3.64 -7.47 -16.69
C THR A 12 2.24 -7.09 -16.24
N GLN A 13 2.12 -6.65 -14.99
CA GLN A 13 0.87 -6.12 -14.45
C GLN A 13 1.13 -4.95 -13.52
N THR A 14 0.25 -3.96 -13.60
CA THR A 14 0.18 -2.85 -12.64
C THR A 14 -0.98 -3.10 -11.68
N LEU A 15 -0.67 -3.04 -10.38
CA LEU A 15 -1.64 -3.12 -9.29
C LEU A 15 -1.90 -1.72 -8.75
N GLU A 16 -3.16 -1.40 -8.47
CA GLU A 16 -3.52 -0.15 -7.79
C GLU A 16 -3.75 -0.41 -6.30
N VAL A 17 -2.97 0.25 -5.44
CA VAL A 17 -3.13 0.20 -3.99
C VAL A 17 -3.84 1.46 -3.52
N SER A 18 -4.94 1.29 -2.80
CA SER A 18 -5.72 2.38 -2.20
C SER A 18 -5.78 2.20 -0.68
N LEU A 19 -5.44 3.25 0.08
CA LEU A 19 -5.49 3.27 1.54
C LEU A 19 -6.47 4.32 2.03
N ARG A 20 -7.27 3.97 3.06
CA ARG A 20 -8.29 4.84 3.66
C ARG A 20 -8.18 4.83 5.17
N GLY A 21 -8.08 6.01 5.77
CA GLY A 21 -8.08 6.23 7.21
C GLY A 21 -9.16 7.24 7.63
N PRO A 22 -9.22 7.60 8.91
CA PRO A 22 -10.22 8.52 9.44
C PRO A 22 -10.04 9.97 9.00
N GLY A 23 -8.81 10.37 8.67
CA GLY A 23 -8.45 11.77 8.42
C GLY A 23 -8.67 12.68 9.64
N GLY A 24 -8.82 13.97 9.38
CA GLY A 24 -9.16 14.96 10.41
C GLY A 24 -8.25 16.18 10.41
N HIS A 25 -8.56 17.15 11.27
CA HIS A 25 -7.71 18.32 11.48
C HIS A 25 -6.42 17.91 12.21
N SER A 26 -5.25 18.27 11.69
CA SER A 26 -3.94 17.86 12.26
C SER A 26 -3.79 18.11 13.76
N ASN A 27 -4.22 19.29 14.24
CA ASN A 27 -4.22 19.62 15.67
C ASN A 27 -5.36 18.95 16.45
N GLY A 28 -6.63 19.20 16.08
CA GLY A 28 -7.80 18.75 16.85
C GLY A 28 -8.04 17.24 16.83
N ASN A 29 -7.48 16.53 15.84
CA ASN A 29 -7.55 15.07 15.71
C ASN A 29 -6.17 14.42 15.80
N TYR A 30 -5.22 15.08 16.47
CA TYR A 30 -3.91 14.51 16.73
C TYR A 30 -4.04 13.10 17.33
N GLY A 31 -3.23 12.17 16.83
CA GLY A 31 -3.28 10.76 17.21
C GLY A 31 -4.05 9.87 16.24
N ASN A 32 -4.90 10.42 15.37
CA ASN A 32 -5.50 9.65 14.28
C ASN A 32 -4.42 9.09 13.35
N THR A 33 -4.72 7.93 12.77
CA THR A 33 -3.88 7.32 11.73
C THR A 33 -3.92 8.12 10.43
N ASN A 34 -2.81 8.07 9.69
CA ASN A 34 -2.63 8.84 8.47
C ASN A 34 -2.42 7.89 7.27
N ALA A 35 -3.28 7.98 6.26
CA ALA A 35 -3.21 7.12 5.08
C ALA A 35 -1.92 7.30 4.27
N VAL A 36 -1.37 8.52 4.19
CA VAL A 36 -0.09 8.78 3.49
C VAL A 36 1.08 8.13 4.23
N HIS A 37 1.07 8.14 5.57
CA HIS A 37 2.09 7.44 6.34
C HIS A 37 2.02 5.93 6.12
N ALA A 38 0.80 5.35 6.12
CA ALA A 38 0.61 3.94 5.82
C ALA A 38 1.07 3.58 4.39
N ALA A 39 0.81 4.46 3.40
CA ALA A 39 1.29 4.27 2.03
C ALA A 39 2.82 4.27 1.96
N ALA A 40 3.48 5.27 2.57
CA ALA A 40 4.94 5.35 2.61
C ALA A 40 5.56 4.11 3.28
N ARG A 41 5.02 3.66 4.41
CA ARG A 41 5.48 2.43 5.07
C ARG A 41 5.29 1.20 4.17
N SER A 42 4.18 1.11 3.44
CA SER A 42 3.91 0.02 2.50
C SER A 42 4.91 0.00 1.35
N VAL A 43 5.22 1.16 0.76
CA VAL A 43 6.23 1.28 -0.30
C VAL A 43 7.61 0.81 0.17
N MET A 44 8.01 1.18 1.39
CA MET A 44 9.28 0.73 1.96
C MET A 44 9.32 -0.80 2.19
N GLU A 45 8.19 -1.44 2.48
CA GLU A 45 8.12 -2.90 2.61
C GLU A 45 8.11 -3.60 1.23
N ILE A 46 7.48 -2.98 0.22
CA ILE A 46 7.48 -3.51 -1.16
C ILE A 46 8.89 -3.48 -1.74
N GLU A 47 9.62 -2.38 -1.59
CA GLU A 47 11.00 -2.23 -2.08
C GLU A 47 11.92 -3.32 -1.53
N LYS A 48 11.81 -3.66 -0.24
CA LYS A 48 12.56 -4.76 0.38
C LYS A 48 12.19 -6.13 -0.19
N ALA A 49 10.90 -6.38 -0.44
CA ALA A 49 10.40 -7.68 -0.86
C ALA A 49 10.56 -7.93 -2.38
N LEU A 50 10.52 -6.85 -3.16
CA LEU A 50 10.46 -6.80 -4.62
C LEU A 50 11.25 -5.57 -5.13
N PRO A 51 12.59 -5.61 -5.09
CA PRO A 51 13.44 -4.46 -5.44
C PRO A 51 13.29 -4.02 -6.91
N ASP A 52 12.82 -4.91 -7.79
CA ASP A 52 12.57 -4.63 -9.21
C ASP A 52 11.16 -4.10 -9.49
N ALA A 53 10.28 -4.01 -8.49
CA ALA A 53 8.95 -3.45 -8.66
C ALA A 53 9.03 -1.93 -8.88
N VAL A 54 8.27 -1.43 -9.87
CA VAL A 54 8.22 0.01 -10.13
C VAL A 54 7.04 0.61 -9.38
N ILE A 55 7.33 1.56 -8.50
CA ILE A 55 6.31 2.32 -7.76
C ILE A 55 6.07 3.66 -8.47
N ALA A 56 4.81 3.96 -8.78
CA ALA A 56 4.41 5.18 -9.46
C ALA A 56 3.12 5.77 -8.86
N ASN A 57 2.78 6.99 -9.27
CA ASN A 57 1.51 7.65 -8.96
C ASN A 57 1.15 7.67 -7.45
N LEU A 58 2.14 7.89 -6.58
CA LEU A 58 1.93 8.05 -5.14
C LEU A 58 1.22 9.37 -4.86
N ASN A 59 -0.04 9.29 -4.46
CA ASN A 59 -0.91 10.42 -4.17
C ASN A 59 -1.51 10.29 -2.76
N GLY A 60 -1.90 11.41 -2.15
CA GLY A 60 -2.64 11.38 -0.89
C GLY A 60 -2.62 12.71 -0.12
N GLY A 61 -3.55 12.83 0.82
CA GLY A 61 -3.80 14.11 1.51
C GLY A 61 -4.58 15.12 0.65
N SER A 62 -5.07 16.18 1.27
CA SER A 62 -5.86 17.22 0.62
C SER A 62 -5.34 18.63 0.92
N THR A 63 -5.00 18.90 2.19
CA THR A 63 -4.40 20.16 2.63
C THR A 63 -3.26 19.88 3.62
N VAL A 64 -2.31 20.82 3.73
CA VAL A 64 -1.13 20.67 4.59
C VAL A 64 -1.46 20.56 6.08
N ASN A 65 -2.62 21.04 6.51
CA ASN A 65 -3.09 21.04 7.90
C ASN A 65 -4.06 19.89 8.21
N ALA A 66 -4.21 18.91 7.33
CA ALA A 66 -5.09 17.76 7.51
C ALA A 66 -4.31 16.45 7.65
N ILE A 67 -4.82 15.55 8.50
CA ILE A 67 -4.43 14.14 8.52
C ILE A 67 -5.04 13.50 7.26
N ALA A 68 -4.22 12.82 6.46
CA ALA A 68 -4.69 12.28 5.20
C ALA A 68 -5.69 11.14 5.43
N ALA A 69 -6.92 11.33 4.92
CA ALA A 69 -7.96 10.31 4.91
C ALA A 69 -7.74 9.26 3.82
N SER A 70 -6.98 9.59 2.78
CA SER A 70 -6.71 8.70 1.66
C SER A 70 -5.29 8.86 1.13
N ALA A 71 -4.77 7.75 0.61
CA ALA A 71 -3.58 7.69 -0.21
C ALA A 71 -3.74 6.58 -1.25
N SER A 72 -3.04 6.69 -2.37
CA SER A 72 -2.97 5.64 -3.38
C SER A 72 -1.60 5.62 -4.04
N PHE A 73 -1.23 4.48 -4.62
CA PHE A 73 -0.06 4.33 -5.46
C PHE A 73 -0.22 3.11 -6.37
N GLU A 74 0.60 3.06 -7.41
CA GLU A 74 0.64 1.95 -8.36
C GLU A 74 1.93 1.14 -8.18
N VAL A 75 1.82 -0.17 -8.36
CA VAL A 75 2.93 -1.13 -8.32
C VAL A 75 2.96 -1.90 -9.62
N THR A 76 3.96 -1.65 -10.46
CA THR A 76 4.17 -2.43 -11.69
C THR A 76 5.16 -3.55 -11.46
N LEU A 77 4.74 -4.77 -11.75
CA LEU A 77 5.50 -6.00 -11.63
C LEU A 77 5.80 -6.56 -13.02
N THR A 78 7.02 -7.04 -13.24
CA THR A 78 7.39 -7.78 -14.45
C THR A 78 8.01 -9.12 -14.03
N ALA A 79 7.39 -10.22 -14.48
CA ALA A 79 7.77 -11.57 -14.13
C ALA A 79 8.07 -12.40 -15.39
N LYS A 80 8.81 -13.49 -15.23
CA LYS A 80 9.15 -14.41 -16.33
C LYS A 80 7.98 -15.28 -16.81
N ASP A 81 6.98 -15.49 -15.96
CA ASP A 81 5.80 -16.30 -16.21
C ASP A 81 4.69 -15.92 -15.22
N GLU A 82 3.46 -16.40 -15.47
CA GLU A 82 2.28 -16.08 -14.67
C GLU A 82 2.41 -16.58 -13.21
N LYS A 83 3.03 -17.74 -13.00
CA LYS A 83 3.21 -18.29 -11.65
C LYS A 83 4.14 -17.41 -10.80
N ALA A 84 5.20 -16.89 -11.40
CA ALA A 84 6.08 -15.92 -10.78
C ALA A 84 5.36 -14.58 -10.53
N LEU A 85 4.50 -14.15 -11.45
CA LEU A 85 3.69 -12.94 -11.27
C LEU A 85 2.76 -13.05 -10.05
N GLU A 86 2.04 -14.16 -9.91
CA GLU A 86 1.17 -14.41 -8.74
C GLU A 86 1.96 -14.39 -7.43
N ALA A 87 3.13 -15.03 -7.39
CA ALA A 87 3.99 -14.99 -6.22
C ALA A 87 4.50 -13.57 -5.88
N MET A 88 4.68 -12.70 -6.88
CA MET A 88 5.02 -11.29 -6.66
C MET A 88 3.81 -10.50 -6.14
N LYS A 89 2.58 -10.77 -6.63
CA LYS A 89 1.35 -10.14 -6.10
C LYS A 89 1.16 -10.46 -4.62
N ASP A 90 1.35 -11.71 -4.22
CA ASP A 90 1.26 -12.12 -2.81
C ASP A 90 2.22 -11.32 -1.91
N LYS A 91 3.45 -11.07 -2.40
CA LYS A 91 4.42 -10.23 -1.70
C LYS A 91 3.98 -8.77 -1.60
N VAL A 92 3.34 -8.22 -2.64
CA VAL A 92 2.75 -6.86 -2.58
C VAL A 92 1.67 -6.82 -1.51
N VAL A 93 0.75 -7.79 -1.49
CA VAL A 93 -0.32 -7.88 -0.48
C VAL A 93 0.27 -7.94 0.94
N GLU A 94 1.26 -8.79 1.17
CA GLU A 94 1.93 -8.93 2.46
C GLU A 94 2.63 -7.62 2.89
N ALA A 95 3.33 -6.96 1.96
CA ALA A 95 4.04 -5.71 2.23
C ALA A 95 3.07 -4.55 2.53
N VAL A 96 1.99 -4.41 1.77
CA VAL A 96 0.94 -3.41 2.03
C VAL A 96 0.27 -3.66 3.39
N LYS A 97 0.03 -4.93 3.73
CA LYS A 97 -0.47 -5.30 5.06
C LYS A 97 0.49 -4.87 6.16
N LYS A 98 1.78 -5.20 6.05
CA LYS A 98 2.81 -4.80 7.02
C LYS A 98 2.90 -3.28 7.18
N GLY A 99 2.89 -2.53 6.08
CA GLY A 99 2.94 -1.07 6.11
C GLY A 99 1.70 -0.43 6.77
N THR A 100 0.52 -0.96 6.46
CA THR A 100 -0.75 -0.52 7.07
C THR A 100 -0.81 -0.85 8.56
N ASP A 101 -0.44 -2.07 8.94
CA ASP A 101 -0.41 -2.51 10.33
C ASP A 101 0.60 -1.71 11.15
N ALA A 102 1.75 -1.34 10.56
CA ALA A 102 2.74 -0.51 11.22
C ALA A 102 2.23 0.90 11.55
N GLU A 103 1.43 1.53 10.68
CA GLU A 103 0.81 2.83 10.99
C GLU A 103 -0.27 2.68 12.08
N ASN A 104 -1.12 1.66 11.96
CA ASN A 104 -2.14 1.38 12.97
C ASN A 104 -1.52 1.12 14.35
N ALA A 105 -0.45 0.31 14.40
CA ALA A 105 0.29 0.03 15.62
C ALA A 105 1.00 1.26 16.18
N PHE A 106 1.62 2.09 15.32
CA PHE A 106 2.26 3.34 15.72
C PHE A 106 1.29 4.30 16.42
N ARG A 107 0.02 4.32 16.00
CA ARG A 107 -1.06 5.09 16.64
C ARG A 107 -1.80 4.34 17.75
N GLY A 108 -1.41 3.10 18.05
CA GLY A 108 -2.04 2.29 19.08
C GLY A 108 -3.48 1.89 18.78
N VAL A 109 -3.90 1.89 17.51
CA VAL A 109 -5.26 1.55 17.09
C VAL A 109 -5.48 0.04 17.19
N LYS A 110 -6.58 -0.36 17.82
CA LYS A 110 -7.04 -1.74 17.94
C LYS A 110 -8.19 -2.02 16.97
N PRO A 111 -8.42 -3.30 16.60
CA PRO A 111 -9.58 -3.67 15.80
C PRO A 111 -10.89 -3.20 16.44
N GLY A 112 -11.70 -2.48 15.68
CA GLY A 112 -13.00 -1.95 16.14
C GLY A 112 -12.95 -0.54 16.74
N ASP A 113 -11.76 0.03 16.96
CA ASP A 113 -11.62 1.39 17.47
C ASP A 113 -12.25 2.42 16.52
N LYS A 114 -12.85 3.43 17.15
CA LYS A 114 -13.47 4.57 16.46
C LYS A 114 -12.81 5.86 16.92
N THR A 115 -12.76 6.84 16.02
CA THR A 115 -12.36 8.20 16.35
C THR A 115 -13.44 8.89 17.18
N SER A 116 -13.15 10.08 17.70
CA SER A 116 -14.09 10.90 18.47
C SER A 116 -15.39 11.24 17.72
N ILE A 117 -15.38 11.17 16.38
CA ILE A 117 -16.55 11.39 15.53
C ILE A 117 -17.23 10.09 15.07
N GLY A 118 -16.83 8.94 15.61
CA GLY A 118 -17.42 7.63 15.31
C GLY A 118 -16.94 6.94 14.04
N ALA A 119 -16.02 7.55 13.27
CA ALA A 119 -15.42 6.93 12.10
C ALA A 119 -14.40 5.84 12.50
N PRO A 120 -14.18 4.81 11.66
CA PRO A 120 -13.16 3.79 11.94
C PRO A 120 -11.76 4.41 12.10
N ALA A 121 -11.07 4.10 13.20
CA ALA A 121 -9.76 4.67 13.50
C ALA A 121 -8.61 4.04 12.71
N ALA A 122 -8.80 2.81 12.22
CA ALA A 122 -7.77 2.07 11.49
C ALA A 122 -7.68 2.51 10.02
N VAL A 123 -6.45 2.60 9.51
CA VAL A 123 -6.20 2.59 8.07
C VAL A 123 -6.52 1.20 7.54
N ARG A 124 -7.20 1.16 6.40
CA ARG A 124 -7.56 -0.02 5.64
C ARG A 124 -7.04 0.14 4.22
N TYR A 125 -6.74 -0.97 3.56
CA TYR A 125 -6.26 -0.97 2.19
C TYR A 125 -7.13 -1.84 1.27
N GLU A 126 -7.06 -1.55 -0.02
CA GLU A 126 -7.63 -2.32 -1.12
C GLU A 126 -6.56 -2.39 -2.21
N ILE A 127 -6.46 -3.53 -2.89
CA ILE A 127 -5.55 -3.74 -4.02
C ILE A 127 -6.37 -4.25 -5.20
N ARG A 128 -6.19 -3.66 -6.38
CA ARG A 128 -6.88 -4.00 -7.63
C ARG A 128 -5.90 -4.34 -8.73
#